data_AF-A0A645JAW1-F1
#
_entry.id   AF-A0A645JAW1-F1
#
_cell.length_a   1.000
_cell.length_b   1.000
_cell.length_c   1.000
_cell.angle_alpha   90.00
_cell.angle_beta   90.00
_cell.angle_gamma   90.00
#
_symmetry.space_group_name_H-M   'P 1'
#
loop_
_entity.id
_entity.type
_entity.pdbx_description
1 polymer ?
#
loop_
_entity_poly.entity_id
_entity_poly.type
_entity_poly.pdbx_seq_one_letter_code
_entity_poly.pdbx_strand_id
1 'polypeptide(L)' 'MPSEAEKILFPYRIENRELISMVDEMMRKKKSIDEILNITNEAILKEGFGFTEKEIKLADSIWKKLSARRLNRGK' A
#
# COMPACT_ATOMS: atom_id res chain seq x y z
N MET A 1 -7.38 9.07 2.63
CA MET A 1 -7.24 7.71 3.18
C MET A 1 -8.41 7.43 4.12
N PRO A 2 -8.77 6.17 4.38
CA PRO A 2 -9.73 5.84 5.43
C PRO A 2 -9.16 6.10 6.83
N SER A 3 -9.93 6.75 7.69
CA SER A 3 -9.53 7.13 9.05
C SER A 3 -9.26 5.94 9.97
N GLU A 4 -9.75 4.73 9.65
CA GLU A 4 -9.39 3.52 10.40
C GLU A 4 -7.95 3.08 10.15
N ALA A 5 -7.39 3.31 8.96
CA ALA A 5 -6.01 2.94 8.63
C ALA A 5 -4.99 3.89 9.30
N GLU A 6 -5.37 5.15 9.56
CA GLU A 6 -4.54 6.11 10.31
C GLU A 6 -4.32 5.71 11.78
N LYS A 7 -5.23 4.91 12.34
CA LYS A 7 -5.15 4.45 13.75
C LYS A 7 -4.37 3.15 13.91
N ILE A 8 -4.02 2.48 12.81
CA ILE A 8 -3.23 1.25 12.87
C ILE A 8 -1.77 1.68 13.03
N LEU A 9 -1.24 1.52 14.24
CA LEU A 9 0.20 1.62 14.49
C LEU A 9 0.88 0.48 13.72
N PHE A 10 1.42 0.80 12.55
CA PHE A 10 2.27 -0.14 11.83
C PHE A 10 3.65 -0.13 12.50
N PRO A 11 4.14 -1.28 13.00
CA PRO A 11 5.44 -1.32 13.65
C PRO A 11 6.51 -0.90 12.64
N TYR A 12 7.23 0.17 12.96
CA TYR A 12 8.31 0.66 12.11
C TYR A 12 9.42 -0.39 12.05
N ARG A 13 9.74 -0.82 10.83
CA ARG A 13 10.88 -1.68 10.53
C ARG A 13 12.01 -0.83 9.99
N ILE A 14 13.20 -0.93 10.57
CA ILE A 14 14.35 -0.10 10.19
C ILE A 14 14.75 -0.41 8.73
N GLU A 15 14.61 -1.68 8.34
CA GLU A 15 14.81 -2.17 6.98
C GLU A 15 13.96 -1.41 5.94
N ASN A 16 12.79 -0.89 6.33
CA ASN A 16 11.88 -0.17 5.44
C ASN A 16 12.11 1.35 5.42
N ARG A 17 13.17 1.87 6.07
CA ARG A 17 13.46 3.30 6.12
C ARG A 17 13.52 3.92 4.72
N GLU A 18 14.29 3.30 3.83
CA GLU A 18 14.49 3.79 2.47
C GLU A 18 13.20 3.70 1.65
N LEU A 19 12.43 2.63 1.83
CA LEU A 19 11.11 2.46 1.21
C LEU A 19 10.17 3.61 1.58
N ILE A 20 10.14 4.02 2.85
CA ILE A 20 9.29 5.14 3.31
C ILE A 20 9.71 6.46 2.66
N SER A 21 11.01 6.75 2.61
CA SER A 21 11.53 7.95 1.95
C SER A 21 11.21 7.97 0.45
N MET A 22 11.33 6.81 -0.22
CA MET A 22 10.98 6.67 -1.63
C MET A 22 9.48 6.87 -1.87
N VAL A 23 8.61 6.29 -1.03
CA VAL A 23 7.16 6.47 -1.14
C VAL A 23 6.77 7.94 -0.94
N ASP A 24 7.37 8.64 0.04
CA ASP A 24 7.13 10.08 0.25
C ASP A 24 7.52 10.89 -0.99
N GLU A 25 8.68 10.60 -1.59
CA GLU A 25 9.12 11.26 -2.83
C GLU A 25 8.15 10.97 -4.00
N MET A 26 7.71 9.73 -4.16
CA MET A 26 6.73 9.35 -5.19
C MET A 26 5.39 10.07 -5.02
N MET A 27 4.91 10.18 -3.77
CA MET A 27 3.69 10.93 -3.45
C MET A 27 3.85 12.42 -3.80
N ARG A 28 4.98 13.03 -3.46
CA ARG A 28 5.29 14.44 -3.82
C ARG A 28 5.36 14.64 -5.33
N LYS A 29 5.87 13.65 -6.06
CA LYS A 29 5.91 13.63 -7.53
C LYS A 29 4.54 13.32 -8.19
N LYS A 30 3.47 13.17 -7.40
CA LYS A 30 2.11 12.83 -7.87
C LYS A 30 2.08 11.55 -8.72
N LYS A 31 2.95 10.58 -8.39
CA LYS A 31 2.91 9.24 -8.98
C LYS A 31 1.57 8.56 -8.70
N SER A 32 1.17 7.63 -9.56
CA SER A 32 -0.11 6.95 -9.38
C SER A 32 -0.08 6.06 -8.14
N ILE A 33 -1.22 5.87 -7.49
CA ILE A 33 -1.30 4.98 -6.33
C ILE A 33 -0.96 3.53 -6.71
N ASP A 34 -1.29 3.11 -7.93
CA ASP A 34 -0.96 1.78 -8.44
C ASP A 34 0.56 1.58 -8.59
N GLU A 35 1.29 2.61 -9.06
CA GLU A 35 2.77 2.55 -9.14
C GLU A 35 3.40 2.39 -7.74
N ILE A 36 2.90 3.14 -6.75
CA ILE A 36 3.38 3.06 -5.37
C ILE A 36 3.06 1.68 -4.77
N LEU A 37 1.86 1.14 -5.03
CA LEU A 37 1.45 -0.17 -4.55
C LEU A 37 2.27 -1.30 -5.15
N ASN A 38 2.66 -1.22 -6.43
CA ASN A 38 3.50 -2.25 -7.03
C ASN A 38 4.83 -2.40 -6.29
N ILE A 39 5.50 -1.28 -6.00
CA ILE A 39 6.81 -1.31 -5.33
C ILE A 39 6.66 -1.74 -3.87
N THR A 40 5.65 -1.22 -3.16
CA THR A 40 5.44 -1.54 -1.75
C THR A 40 4.93 -2.96 -1.54
N ASN A 41 4.10 -3.51 -2.44
CA ASN A 41 3.66 -4.90 -2.36
C ASN A 41 4.83 -5.87 -2.55
N GLU A 42 5.77 -5.56 -3.45
CA GLU A 42 6.96 -6.38 -3.62
C GLU A 42 7.84 -6.34 -2.37
N ALA A 43 8.26 -5.15 -1.92
CA ALA A 43 9.16 -5.03 -0.77
C ALA A 43 8.51 -5.53 0.55
N ILE A 44 7.25 -5.20 0.80
CA ILE A 44 6.61 -5.51 2.09
C ILE A 44 6.00 -6.92 2.08
N LEU A 45 5.16 -7.23 1.09
CA LEU A 45 4.39 -8.48 1.11
C LEU A 45 5.22 -9.66 0.61
N LYS A 46 5.96 -9.49 -0.49
CA LYS A 46 6.74 -10.57 -1.08
C LYS A 46 8.04 -10.80 -0.32
N GLU A 47 8.90 -9.78 -0.26
CA GLU A 47 10.21 -9.90 0.38
C GLU A 47 10.10 -9.89 1.92
N GLY A 48 9.26 -9.01 2.48
CA GLY A 48 9.14 -8.84 3.92
C GLY A 48 8.26 -9.89 4.64
N PHE A 49 7.19 -10.38 4.01
CA PHE A 49 6.28 -11.36 4.60
C PHE A 49 6.26 -12.73 3.90
N GLY A 50 6.96 -12.88 2.76
CA GLY A 50 7.02 -14.16 2.04
C GLY A 50 5.72 -14.55 1.33
N PHE A 51 4.82 -13.60 1.08
CA PHE A 51 3.55 -13.90 0.41
C PHE A 51 3.76 -14.30 -1.03
N THR A 52 2.94 -15.23 -1.48
CA THR A 52 2.92 -15.67 -2.87
C THR A 52 2.28 -14.60 -3.76
N GLU A 53 2.64 -14.62 -5.04
CA GLU A 53 2.06 -13.73 -6.06
C GLU A 53 0.52 -13.82 -6.10
N LYS A 54 -0.05 -14.99 -5.77
CA LYS A 54 -1.50 -15.22 -5.71
C LYS A 54 -2.12 -14.48 -4.54
N GLU A 55 -1.51 -14.53 -3.36
CA GLU A 55 -1.98 -13.83 -2.16
C GLU A 55 -1.86 -12.31 -2.32
N ILE A 56 -0.77 -11.84 -2.92
CA ILE A 56 -0.58 -10.42 -3.21
C ILE A 56 -1.66 -9.92 -4.17
N LYS A 57 -1.95 -10.65 -5.26
CA LYS A 57 -3.04 -10.30 -6.19
C LYS A 57 -4.41 -10.30 -5.51
N LEU A 58 -4.65 -11.26 -4.61
CA LEU A 58 -5.89 -11.30 -3.84
C LEU A 58 -6.01 -10.05 -2.95
N ALA A 59 -4.97 -9.70 -2.20
CA ALA A 59 -4.95 -8.52 -1.35
C ALA A 59 -5.16 -7.23 -2.17
N ASP A 60 -4.49 -7.10 -3.32
CA ASP A 60 -4.66 -5.96 -4.24
C ASP A 60 -6.11 -5.85 -4.76
N SER A 61 -6.72 -6.97 -5.14
CA SER A 61 -8.12 -6.99 -5.58
C SER A 61 -9.10 -6.55 -4.49
N ILE A 62 -8.85 -6.95 -3.24
CA ILE A 62 -9.64 -6.56 -2.06
C ILE A 62 -9.46 -5.05 -1.82
N TRP A 63 -8.22 -4.56 -1.83
CA TRP A 63 -7.92 -3.15 -1.66
C TRP A 63 -8.61 -2.28 -2.72
N LYS A 64 -8.52 -2.64 -4.00
CA LYS A 64 -9.19 -1.93 -5.11
C LYS A 64 -10.70 -1.87 -4.91
N LYS A 65 -11.32 -2.99 -4.53
CA LYS A 65 -12.76 -3.05 -4.25
C LYS A 65 -13.17 -2.16 -3.09
N LEU A 66 -12.43 -2.18 -1.98
CA LEU A 66 -12.69 -1.34 -0.81
C LEU A 66 -12.45 0.14 -1.09
N SER A 67 -11.38 0.46 -1.81
CA SER A 67 -11.02 1.82 -2.22
C SER A 67 -12.11 2.42 -3.11
N ALA A 68 -12.53 1.71 -4.16
CA ALA A 68 -13.61 2.15 -5.05
C ALA A 68 -14.93 2.37 -4.29
N ARG A 69 -15.29 1.45 -3.38
CA ARG A 69 -16.49 1.60 -2.52
C ARG A 69 -16.43 2.86 -1.65
N ARG A 70 -15.25 3.21 -1.13
CA ARG A 70 -15.06 4.42 -0.31
C ARG A 70 -15.14 5.69 -1.14
N LEU A 71 -14.52 5.71 -2.33
CA LEU A 71 -14.56 6.86 -3.23
C LEU A 71 -15.97 7.12 -3.78
N ASN A 72 -16.77 6.07 -4.00
CA ASN A 72 -18.12 6.18 -4.54
C ASN A 72 -19.20 6.34 -3.47
N ARG A 73 -18.86 6.42 -2.18
CA ARG A 73 -19.85 6.43 -1.08
C ARG A 73 -20.61 7.75 -0.93
N GLY A 74 -20.18 8.80 -1.62
CA GLY A 74 -20.81 10.12 -1.63
C GLY A 74 -21.03 10.71 -3.02
N LYS A 75 -20.94 9.87 -4.07
CA LYS A 75 -21.43 10.18 -5.42
C LYS A 75 -22.80 9.57 -5.57
#